data_AF-A0A238WCW6-F1
#
_entry.id   AF-A0A238WCW6-F1
#
_cell.length_a   1.000
_cell.length_b   1.000
_cell.length_c   1.000
_cell.angle_alpha   90.00
_cell.angle_beta   90.00
_cell.angle_gamma   90.00
#
_symmetry.space_group_name_H-M   'P 1'
#
loop_
_entity.id
_entity.type
_entity.pdbx_description
1 polymer ?
#
loop_
_entity_poly.entity_id
_entity_poly.type
_entity_poly.pdbx_seq_one_letter_code
_entity_poly.pdbx_strand_id
1 'polypeptide(L)'
;MINMAALSKGGTARSARAYLQLAVATVGAVVILWGLYGFTTLLSMPHSESGFAGGLVILFYGVYVLAGFVVLSTGLLIPQRDDNGIHFSARQRKLLVYGMIAPIVSVLAIPIGSTLLPPLTEPVISVLVFTLAVLIVSGPLATLVVVGSKLLSRMR
;
A
#
# COMPACT_ATOMS: atom_id res chain seq x y z
N MET A 1 34.22 -28.81 -20.13
CA MET A 1 33.04 -29.35 -19.43
C MET A 1 32.25 -28.19 -18.86
N ILE A 2 31.15 -27.82 -19.51
CA ILE A 2 30.27 -26.73 -19.05
C ILE A 2 29.45 -27.26 -17.87
N ASN A 3 29.57 -26.59 -16.73
CA ASN A 3 29.03 -27.03 -15.46
C ASN A 3 27.48 -26.96 -15.47
N MET A 4 26.82 -28.05 -15.88
CA MET A 4 25.35 -28.13 -15.99
C MET A 4 24.61 -27.85 -14.67
N ALA A 5 25.28 -27.97 -13.52
CA ALA A 5 24.69 -27.66 -12.21
C ALA A 5 24.41 -26.16 -11.98
N ALA A 6 25.13 -25.26 -12.66
CA ALA A 6 24.92 -23.81 -12.54
C ALA A 6 23.72 -23.30 -13.35
N LEU A 7 23.36 -23.99 -14.44
CA LEU A 7 22.23 -23.63 -15.30
C LEU A 7 20.86 -23.98 -14.68
N SER A 8 20.77 -25.08 -13.92
CA SER A 8 19.52 -25.50 -13.26
C SER A 8 19.12 -24.59 -12.09
N LYS A 9 20.07 -24.20 -11.22
CA LYS A 9 19.81 -23.30 -10.07
C LYS A 9 19.37 -21.90 -10.51
N GLY A 10 19.82 -21.45 -11.67
CA GLY A 10 19.48 -20.14 -12.21
C GLY A 10 18.00 -20.02 -12.60
N GLY A 11 17.41 -21.05 -13.21
CA GLY A 11 16.03 -21.00 -13.72
C GLY A 11 14.95 -21.00 -12.62
N THR A 12 15.16 -21.79 -11.56
CA THR A 12 14.18 -21.95 -10.46
C THR A 12 14.13 -20.75 -9.52
N ALA A 13 15.28 -20.15 -9.19
CA ALA A 13 15.33 -18.93 -8.39
C ALA A 13 14.74 -17.71 -9.13
N ARG A 14 14.79 -17.71 -10.47
CA ARG A 14 14.24 -16.65 -11.32
C ARG A 14 12.72 -16.70 -11.42
N SER A 15 12.15 -17.87 -11.72
CA SER A 15 10.69 -18.05 -11.71
C SER A 15 10.11 -17.81 -10.31
N ALA A 16 10.80 -18.25 -9.25
CA ALA A 16 10.37 -18.05 -7.88
C ALA A 16 10.18 -16.58 -7.50
N ARG A 17 11.03 -15.67 -7.99
CA ARG A 17 10.89 -14.22 -7.73
C ARG A 17 9.68 -13.62 -8.43
N ALA A 18 9.37 -14.06 -9.65
CA ALA A 18 8.17 -13.61 -10.36
C ALA A 18 6.90 -14.08 -9.66
N TYR A 19 6.87 -15.35 -9.22
CA TYR A 19 5.79 -15.88 -8.40
C TYR A 19 5.66 -15.17 -7.06
N LEU A 20 6.79 -14.86 -6.40
CA LEU A 20 6.78 -14.15 -5.14
C LEU A 20 6.25 -12.71 -5.28
N GLN A 21 6.68 -11.98 -6.32
CA GLN A 21 6.14 -10.66 -6.65
C GLN A 21 4.63 -10.72 -6.79
N LEU A 22 4.13 -11.67 -7.59
CA LEU A 22 2.71 -11.79 -7.85
C LEU A 22 1.95 -12.20 -6.57
N ALA A 23 2.45 -13.20 -5.85
CA ALA A 23 1.82 -13.70 -4.62
C ALA A 23 1.71 -12.61 -3.56
N VAL A 24 2.79 -11.87 -3.29
CA VAL A 24 2.77 -10.78 -2.30
C VAL A 24 1.86 -9.64 -2.76
N ALA A 25 1.91 -9.27 -4.04
CA ALA A 25 1.02 -8.26 -4.60
C ALA A 25 -0.46 -8.67 -4.50
N THR A 26 -0.78 -9.94 -4.79
CA THR A 26 -2.13 -10.50 -4.67
C THR A 26 -2.60 -10.50 -3.23
N VAL A 27 -1.75 -10.90 -2.27
CA VAL A 27 -2.08 -10.81 -0.84
C VAL A 27 -2.41 -9.37 -0.45
N GLY A 28 -1.59 -8.40 -0.86
CA GLY A 28 -1.88 -6.98 -0.62
C GLY A 28 -3.23 -6.54 -1.21
N ALA A 29 -3.52 -6.93 -2.45
CA ALA A 29 -4.78 -6.63 -3.11
C ALA A 29 -6.00 -7.27 -2.40
N VAL A 30 -5.89 -8.53 -1.96
CA VAL A 30 -6.94 -9.22 -1.20
C VAL A 30 -7.20 -8.50 0.13
N VAL A 31 -6.15 -8.09 0.84
CA VAL A 31 -6.28 -7.33 2.10
C VAL A 31 -6.99 -6.00 1.87
N ILE A 32 -6.66 -5.27 0.78
CA ILE A 32 -7.36 -4.03 0.41
C ILE A 32 -8.85 -4.30 0.18
N LEU A 33 -9.18 -5.29 -0.66
CA LEU A 33 -10.57 -5.62 -1.00
C LEU A 33 -11.36 -6.06 0.23
N TRP A 34 -10.77 -6.89 1.08
CA TRP A 34 -11.37 -7.32 2.33
C TRP A 34 -11.62 -6.15 3.28
N GLY A 35 -10.65 -5.26 3.44
CA GLY A 35 -10.78 -4.07 4.25
C GLY A 35 -11.90 -3.14 3.76
N LEU A 36 -11.96 -2.90 2.45
CA LEU A 36 -13.02 -2.10 1.84
C LEU A 36 -14.40 -2.76 1.99
N TYR A 37 -14.49 -4.08 1.80
CA TYR A 37 -15.74 -4.82 1.97
C TYR A 37 -16.24 -4.80 3.43
N GLY A 38 -15.35 -5.02 4.40
CA GLY A 38 -15.70 -4.93 5.81
C GLY A 38 -16.14 -3.52 6.22
N PHE A 39 -15.50 -2.49 5.65
CA PHE A 39 -15.87 -1.11 5.91
C PHE A 39 -17.28 -0.77 5.40
N THR A 40 -17.61 -1.14 4.15
CA THR A 40 -18.92 -0.83 3.55
C THR A 40 -20.06 -1.62 4.19
N THR A 41 -19.81 -2.86 4.60
CA THR A 41 -20.81 -3.70 5.28
C THR A 41 -21.15 -3.20 6.68
N LEU A 42 -20.17 -2.70 7.44
CA LEU A 42 -20.40 -2.18 8.80
C LEU A 42 -21.00 -0.78 8.82
N LEU A 43 -20.68 0.07 7.83
CA LEU A 43 -21.36 1.36 7.65
C LEU A 43 -22.87 1.23 7.39
N SER A 44 -23.31 0.05 6.92
CA SER A 44 -24.72 -0.23 6.62
C SER A 44 -25.53 -0.66 7.86
N MET A 45 -24.89 -0.87 9.02
CA MET A 45 -25.59 -1.18 10.27
C MET A 45 -26.09 0.09 10.96
N PRO A 46 -27.24 0.03 11.69
CA PRO A 46 -27.79 1.19 12.39
C PRO A 46 -26.72 1.78 13.31
N HIS A 47 -26.41 3.06 13.11
CA HIS A 47 -25.36 3.74 13.86
C HIS A 47 -25.69 3.63 15.35
N SER A 48 -24.91 2.83 16.09
CA SER A 48 -24.88 2.97 17.55
C SER A 48 -24.49 4.41 17.84
N GLU A 49 -25.27 5.11 18.67
CA GLU A 49 -25.21 6.56 18.93
C GLU A 49 -23.86 7.09 19.49
N SER A 50 -22.83 6.25 19.58
CA SER A 50 -21.48 6.63 20.00
C SER A 50 -20.57 6.91 18.80
N GLY A 51 -20.26 8.19 18.57
CA GLY A 51 -19.26 8.61 17.56
C GLY A 51 -17.87 7.98 17.76
N PHE A 52 -17.59 7.47 18.96
CA PHE A 52 -16.37 6.72 19.28
C PHE A 52 -16.30 5.36 18.57
N ALA A 53 -17.37 4.57 18.59
CA ALA A 53 -17.39 3.25 17.96
C ALA A 53 -17.25 3.37 16.43
N GLY A 54 -17.96 4.35 15.83
CA GLY A 54 -17.82 4.66 14.40
C GLY A 54 -16.40 5.09 14.02
N GLY A 55 -15.78 5.96 14.84
CA GLY A 55 -14.39 6.38 14.64
C GLY A 55 -13.39 5.22 14.71
N LEU A 56 -13.59 4.28 15.65
CA LEU A 56 -12.74 3.11 15.80
C LEU A 56 -12.85 2.16 14.59
N VAL A 57 -14.05 1.98 14.05
CA VAL A 57 -14.28 1.18 12.82
C VAL A 57 -13.53 1.81 11.63
N ILE A 58 -13.66 3.13 11.43
CA ILE A 58 -12.94 3.85 10.36
C ILE A 58 -11.43 3.66 10.51
N LEU A 59 -10.91 3.81 11.74
CA LEU A 59 -9.49 3.67 12.01
C LEU A 59 -9.00 2.23 11.76
N PHE A 60 -9.75 1.23 12.24
CA PHE A 60 -9.41 -0.18 12.07
C PHE A 60 -9.35 -0.57 10.59
N TYR A 61 -10.42 -0.34 9.83
CA TYR A 61 -10.45 -0.68 8.41
C TYR A 61 -9.51 0.19 7.57
N GLY A 62 -9.34 1.46 7.93
CA GLY A 62 -8.37 2.36 7.29
C GLY A 62 -6.95 1.82 7.39
N VAL A 63 -6.54 1.34 8.57
CA VAL A 63 -5.22 0.72 8.77
C VAL A 63 -5.07 -0.57 7.96
N TYR A 64 -6.12 -1.41 7.89
CA TYR A 64 -6.08 -2.62 7.04
C TYR A 64 -5.89 -2.30 5.56
N VAL A 65 -6.64 -1.32 5.04
CA VAL A 65 -6.53 -0.89 3.64
C VAL A 65 -5.14 -0.31 3.37
N LEU A 66 -4.62 0.54 4.27
CA LEU A 66 -3.27 1.10 4.16
C LEU A 66 -2.20 0.01 4.18
N ALA A 67 -2.30 -0.95 5.11
CA ALA A 67 -1.39 -2.08 5.19
C ALA A 67 -1.44 -2.91 3.90
N GLY A 68 -2.62 -3.14 3.33
CA GLY A 68 -2.77 -3.81 2.04
C GLY A 68 -2.07 -3.06 0.90
N PHE A 69 -2.14 -1.73 0.85
CA PHE A 69 -1.41 -0.90 -0.12
C PHE A 69 0.11 -0.96 0.05
N VAL A 70 0.59 -0.98 1.30
CA VAL A 70 2.01 -1.15 1.61
C VAL A 70 2.48 -2.51 1.11
N VAL A 71 1.78 -3.60 1.45
CA VAL A 71 2.10 -4.97 1.02
C VAL A 71 2.06 -5.08 -0.51
N LEU A 72 1.04 -4.50 -1.15
CA LEU A 72 0.92 -4.47 -2.60
C LEU A 72 2.13 -3.77 -3.24
N SER A 73 2.48 -2.57 -2.78
CA SER A 73 3.64 -1.82 -3.26
C SER A 73 4.96 -2.57 -3.05
N THR A 74 5.14 -3.17 -1.87
CA THR A 74 6.32 -3.99 -1.55
C THR A 74 6.42 -5.20 -2.48
N GLY A 75 5.32 -5.91 -2.70
CA GLY A 75 5.26 -7.03 -3.64
C GLY A 75 5.68 -6.60 -5.04
N LEU A 76 5.13 -5.49 -5.55
CA LEU A 76 5.45 -4.95 -6.87
C LEU A 76 6.88 -4.42 -7.00
N LEU A 77 7.54 -4.05 -5.89
CA LEU A 77 8.92 -3.59 -5.88
C LEU A 77 9.95 -4.72 -6.06
N ILE A 78 9.56 -5.96 -5.82
CA ILE A 78 10.46 -7.12 -5.94
C ILE A 78 11.08 -7.13 -7.34
N PRO A 79 12.41 -6.95 -7.46
CA PRO A 79 13.07 -6.76 -8.75
C PRO A 79 13.08 -8.05 -9.56
N GLN A 80 12.50 -8.01 -10.76
CA GLN A 80 12.66 -9.02 -11.80
C GLN A 80 13.87 -8.69 -12.67
N ARG A 81 14.59 -9.74 -13.08
CA ARG A 81 15.86 -9.63 -13.84
C ARG A 81 15.72 -10.05 -15.31
N ASP A 82 14.65 -10.79 -15.65
CA ASP A 82 14.36 -11.36 -16.98
C ASP A 82 12.88 -11.11 -17.34
N ASP A 83 12.46 -11.35 -18.59
CA ASP A 83 11.11 -11.07 -19.16
C ASP A 83 9.91 -11.70 -18.41
N ASN A 84 10.16 -12.59 -17.45
CA ASN A 84 9.12 -13.17 -16.60
C ASN A 84 8.77 -12.23 -15.44
N GLY A 85 7.65 -11.51 -15.56
CA GLY A 85 7.04 -10.70 -14.49
C GLY A 85 6.65 -9.29 -14.89
N ILE A 86 6.22 -8.47 -13.91
CA ILE A 86 5.79 -7.09 -14.17
C ILE A 86 7.01 -6.16 -14.05
N HIS A 87 7.44 -5.63 -15.19
CA HIS A 87 8.55 -4.70 -15.28
C HIS A 87 8.08 -3.26 -15.08
N PHE A 88 8.71 -2.58 -14.12
CA PHE A 88 8.46 -1.17 -13.83
C PHE A 88 9.67 -0.32 -14.21
N SER A 89 9.40 0.83 -14.83
CA SER A 89 10.43 1.84 -15.12
C SER A 89 10.99 2.44 -13.82
N ALA A 90 12.15 3.10 -13.90
CA ALA A 90 12.75 3.76 -12.73
C ALA A 90 11.78 4.75 -12.05
N ARG A 91 10.98 5.47 -12.84
CA ARG A 91 9.95 6.40 -12.33
C ARG A 91 8.82 5.67 -11.60
N GLN A 92 8.33 4.56 -12.15
CA GLN A 92 7.30 3.74 -11.53
C GLN A 92 7.79 3.11 -10.22
N ARG A 93 9.05 2.64 -10.18
CA ARG A 93 9.65 2.12 -8.95
C ARG A 93 9.75 3.18 -7.86
N LYS A 94 10.14 4.42 -8.19
CA LYS A 94 10.13 5.53 -7.22
C LYS A 94 8.74 5.79 -6.65
N LEU A 95 7.70 5.73 -7.49
CA LEU A 95 6.31 5.89 -7.05
C LEU A 95 5.83 4.73 -6.17
N LEU A 96 6.26 3.49 -6.43
CA LEU A 96 5.96 2.35 -5.55
C LEU A 96 6.68 2.46 -4.20
N VAL A 97 7.93 2.92 -4.19
CA VAL A 97 8.65 3.20 -2.94
C VAL A 97 7.93 4.30 -2.15
N TYR A 98 7.49 5.36 -2.82
CA TYR A 98 6.67 6.39 -2.20
C TYR A 98 5.34 5.83 -1.69
N GLY A 99 4.70 4.96 -2.48
CA GLY A 99 3.46 4.26 -2.13
C GLY A 99 3.57 3.38 -0.90
N MET A 100 4.75 2.83 -0.64
CA MET A 100 5.07 2.05 0.56
C MET A 100 5.39 2.94 1.76
N ILE A 101 6.19 3.99 1.58
CA ILE A 101 6.75 4.79 2.69
C ILE A 101 5.77 5.84 3.19
N ALA A 102 5.08 6.56 2.30
CA ALA A 102 4.21 7.67 2.69
C ALA A 102 3.11 7.25 3.68
N PRO A 103 2.43 6.10 3.53
CA PRO A 103 1.45 5.62 4.51
C PRO A 103 2.07 5.35 5.88
N ILE A 104 3.24 4.69 5.92
CA ILE A 104 3.93 4.33 7.16
C ILE A 104 4.33 5.60 7.92
N VAL A 105 4.98 6.55 7.23
CA VAL A 105 5.38 7.83 7.82
C VAL A 105 4.16 8.60 8.31
N SER A 106 3.06 8.58 7.56
CA SER A 106 1.82 9.27 7.97
C SER A 106 1.25 8.72 9.27
N VAL A 107 1.19 7.40 9.41
CA VAL A 107 0.68 6.75 10.62
C VAL A 107 1.59 7.02 11.81
N LEU A 108 2.91 6.99 11.61
CA LEU A 108 3.89 7.28 12.66
C LEU A 108 3.94 8.77 13.06
N ALA A 109 3.58 9.68 12.16
CA ALA A 109 3.53 11.11 12.47
C ALA A 109 2.45 11.47 13.51
N ILE A 110 1.38 10.67 13.61
CA ILE A 110 0.28 10.91 14.55
C ILE A 110 0.74 10.84 16.03
N PRO A 111 1.35 9.75 16.52
CA PRO A 111 1.82 9.67 17.91
C PRO A 111 3.00 10.61 18.20
N ILE A 112 3.84 10.91 17.21
CA ILE A 112 4.95 11.88 17.37
C ILE A 112 4.40 13.30 17.51
N GLY A 113 3.41 13.67 16.69
CA GLY A 113 2.75 14.97 16.79
C GLY A 113 2.01 15.15 18.12
N SER A 114 1.33 14.12 18.62
CA SER A 114 0.56 14.22 19.87
C SER A 114 1.43 14.30 21.13
N THR A 115 2.69 13.85 21.08
CA THR A 115 3.61 13.86 22.23
C THR A 115 4.48 15.10 22.32
N LEU A 116 4.69 15.81 21.20
CA LEU A 116 5.63 16.93 21.11
C LEU A 116 4.95 18.30 21.00
N LEU A 117 3.65 18.35 20.71
CA LEU A 117 2.95 19.61 20.47
C LEU A 117 2.20 20.10 21.73
N PRO A 118 2.29 21.41 22.06
CA PRO A 118 1.41 22.02 23.05
C PRO A 118 -0.06 21.93 22.60
N PRO A 119 -1.04 22.16 23.50
CA PRO A 119 -2.46 22.16 23.12
C PRO A 119 -2.69 23.04 21.89
N LEU A 120 -3.09 22.38 20.80
CA LEU A 120 -3.28 23.01 19.50
C LEU A 120 -4.63 23.74 19.48
N THR A 121 -4.68 24.89 18.83
CA THR A 121 -5.96 25.57 18.55
C THR A 121 -6.74 24.81 17.47
N GLU A 122 -8.08 24.91 17.48
CA GLU A 122 -8.93 24.21 16.50
C GLU A 122 -8.53 24.39 15.03
N PRO A 123 -8.12 25.60 14.57
CA PRO A 123 -7.66 25.77 13.19
C PRO A 123 -6.42 24.94 12.86
N VAL A 124 -5.50 24.81 13.83
CA VAL A 124 -4.25 24.06 13.65
C VAL A 124 -4.53 22.56 13.61
N ILE A 125 -5.45 22.08 14.45
CA ILE A 125 -5.91 20.67 14.42
C ILE A 125 -6.52 20.36 13.05
N SER A 126 -7.39 21.22 12.53
CA SER A 126 -8.04 21.02 11.23
C SER A 126 -7.04 20.93 10.08
N VAL A 127 -6.07 21.85 10.03
CA VAL A 127 -5.00 21.83 9.01
C VAL A 127 -4.12 20.59 9.15
N LEU A 128 -3.79 20.17 10.37
CA LEU A 128 -2.99 18.99 10.63
C LEU A 128 -3.72 17.72 10.18
N VAL A 129 -5.00 17.57 10.52
CA VAL A 129 -5.85 16.44 10.10
C VAL A 129 -5.95 16.39 8.57
N PHE A 130 -6.19 17.53 7.92
CA PHE A 130 -6.25 17.59 6.46
C PHE A 130 -4.90 17.19 5.82
N THR A 131 -3.80 17.72 6.35
CA THR A 131 -2.45 17.42 5.84
C THR A 131 -2.12 15.94 6.00
N LEU A 132 -2.44 15.35 7.16
CA LEU A 132 -2.28 13.93 7.40
C LEU A 132 -3.17 13.10 6.48
N ALA A 133 -4.43 13.48 6.27
CA ALA A 133 -5.32 12.79 5.35
C ALA A 133 -4.77 12.78 3.91
N VAL A 134 -4.27 13.93 3.43
CA VAL A 134 -3.62 14.02 2.11
C VAL A 134 -2.39 13.12 2.03
N LEU A 135 -1.56 13.10 3.07
CA LEU A 135 -0.35 12.26 3.11
C LEU A 135 -0.66 10.76 3.19
N ILE A 136 -1.69 10.39 3.96
CA ILE A 136 -2.18 9.01 4.06
C ILE A 136 -2.64 8.50 2.69
N VAL A 137 -3.37 9.33 1.95
CA VAL A 137 -3.96 8.96 0.65
C VAL A 137 -2.93 9.05 -0.50
N SER A 138 -1.86 9.84 -0.37
CA SER A 138 -0.87 10.01 -1.43
C SER A 138 -0.11 8.71 -1.76
N GLY A 139 0.13 7.85 -0.77
CA GLY A 139 0.78 6.56 -0.96
C GLY A 139 -0.05 5.58 -1.80
N PRO A 140 -1.30 5.27 -1.41
CA PRO A 140 -2.24 4.50 -2.22
C PRO A 140 -2.40 5.06 -3.63
N LEU A 141 -2.54 6.38 -3.78
CA LEU A 141 -2.66 7.03 -5.09
C LEU A 141 -1.43 6.78 -5.97
N ALA A 142 -0.22 6.94 -5.44
CA ALA A 142 1.01 6.66 -6.19
C ALA A 142 1.06 5.20 -6.67
N THR A 143 0.63 4.27 -5.83
CA THR A 143 0.54 2.84 -6.15
C THR A 143 -0.45 2.58 -7.29
N LEU A 144 -1.66 3.15 -7.19
CA LEU A 144 -2.71 3.02 -8.20
C LEU A 144 -2.29 3.64 -9.54
N VAL A 145 -1.61 4.79 -9.53
CA VAL A 145 -1.08 5.42 -10.75
C VAL A 145 -0.08 4.50 -11.46
N VAL A 146 0.80 3.83 -10.70
CA VAL A 146 1.75 2.87 -11.28
C VAL A 146 1.02 1.67 -11.89
N VAL A 147 0.10 1.06 -11.15
CA VAL A 147 -0.68 -0.10 -11.63
C VAL A 147 -1.51 0.28 -12.87
N GLY A 148 -2.24 1.39 -12.81
CA GLY A 148 -3.08 1.89 -13.89
C GLY A 148 -2.28 2.25 -15.14
N SER A 149 -1.15 2.95 -15.00
CA SER A 149 -0.26 3.25 -16.14
C SER A 149 0.26 1.99 -16.81
N LYS A 150 0.55 0.93 -16.02
CA LYS A 150 1.02 -0.34 -16.57
C LYS A 150 -0.08 -1.11 -17.29
N LEU A 151 -1.31 -1.11 -16.75
CA LEU A 151 -2.47 -1.72 -17.41
C LEU A 151 -2.79 -1.02 -18.74
N LEU A 152 -2.81 0.31 -18.75
CA LEU A 152 -3.04 1.10 -19.97
C LEU A 152 -1.99 0.84 -21.05
N SER A 153 -0.72 0.65 -20.66
CA SER A 153 0.34 0.33 -21.61
C SER A 153 0.24 -1.05 -22.26
N ARG A 154 -0.56 -1.99 -21.69
CA ARG A 154 -0.79 -3.32 -22.26
C ARG A 154 -2.02 -3.39 -23.19
N MET A 155 -2.90 -2.40 -23.12
CA MET A 155 -4.13 -2.35 -23.94
C MET A 155 -3.94 -1.56 -25.25
N ARG A 156 -2.82 -0.86 -25.40
CA ARG A 156 -2.40 -0.20 -26.63
C ARG A 156 -1.40 -1.08 -27.37
#